data_AF-A0A8I1ADP1-F1
#
_entry.id   AF-A0A8I1ADP1-F1
#
_cell.length_a   1.000
_cell.length_b   1.000
_cell.length_c   1.000
_cell.angle_alpha   90.00
_cell.angle_beta   90.00
_cell.angle_gamma   90.00
#
_symmetry.space_group_name_H-M   'P 1'
#
loop_
_entity.id
_entity.type
_entity.pdbx_description
1 polymer ?
#
loop_
_entity_poly.entity_id
_entity_poly.type
_entity_poly.pdbx_seq_one_letter_code
_entity_poly.pdbx_strand_id
1 'polypeptide(L)'
;MSRQFTIKGWLYEHITLTWKEGELFSDCPEVLEVIKKRIEELEELKAFIFCPETKRFFTENYLKKPYSAYLVLKHVLEEVYELPDKEEVLRLEDQPSSSTPLLSS
;
A
#
# COMPACT_ATOMS: atom_id res chain seq x y z
N MET A 1 -3.73 -17.09 5.27
CA MET A 1 -4.68 -16.03 4.85
C MET A 1 -3.91 -15.06 3.99
N SER A 2 -4.47 -14.61 2.87
CA SER A 2 -3.81 -13.60 2.03
C SER A 2 -3.82 -12.26 2.75
N ARG A 3 -2.68 -11.57 2.82
CA ARG A 3 -2.58 -10.24 3.41
C ARG A 3 -3.23 -9.23 2.49
N GLN A 4 -4.28 -8.60 2.98
CA GLN A 4 -4.98 -7.56 2.25
C GLN A 4 -5.60 -6.55 3.21
N PHE A 5 -5.78 -5.33 2.72
CA PHE A 5 -6.59 -4.31 3.37
C PHE A 5 -7.25 -3.42 2.30
N THR A 6 -8.29 -2.70 2.69
CA THR A 6 -9.03 -1.81 1.81
C THR A 6 -9.03 -0.39 2.39
N ILE A 7 -8.82 0.60 1.54
CA ILE A 7 -8.93 2.03 1.87
C ILE A 7 -9.87 2.69 0.86
N LYS A 8 -10.72 3.59 1.34
CA LYS A 8 -11.61 4.39 0.48
C LYS A 8 -11.34 5.87 0.66
N GLY A 9 -11.28 6.55 -0.47
CA GLY A 9 -10.99 7.97 -0.48
C GLY A 9 -11.38 8.60 -1.79
N TRP A 10 -10.75 9.74 -2.04
CA TRP A 10 -10.99 10.56 -3.21
C TRP A 10 -9.69 10.76 -4.00
N LEU A 11 -9.82 10.57 -5.30
CA LEU A 11 -8.87 11.07 -6.28
C LEU A 11 -9.68 11.40 -7.54
N TYR A 12 -10.14 12.65 -7.62
CA TYR A 12 -11.17 13.15 -8.57
C TYR A 12 -12.59 12.60 -8.35
N GLU A 13 -12.72 11.31 -8.05
CA GLU A 13 -13.97 10.62 -7.72
C GLU A 13 -13.79 9.68 -6.52
N HIS A 14 -14.89 9.08 -6.04
CA HIS A 14 -14.84 8.06 -5.00
C HIS A 14 -14.09 6.85 -5.52
N ILE A 15 -13.14 6.35 -4.73
CA ILE A 15 -12.38 5.15 -5.08
C ILE A 15 -12.26 4.19 -3.91
N THR A 16 -12.39 2.89 -4.21
CA THR A 16 -12.11 1.79 -3.29
C THR A 16 -10.82 1.10 -3.72
N LEU A 17 -9.74 1.28 -2.97
CA LEU A 17 -8.47 0.60 -3.23
C LEU A 17 -8.30 -0.58 -2.31
N THR A 18 -8.01 -1.73 -2.89
CA THR A 18 -7.61 -2.92 -2.14
C THR A 18 -6.15 -3.21 -2.43
N TRP A 19 -5.34 -3.18 -1.38
CA TRP A 19 -3.99 -3.71 -1.43
C TRP A 19 -4.01 -5.18 -1.06
N LYS A 20 -3.30 -6.02 -1.81
CA LYS A 20 -3.17 -7.45 -1.54
C LYS A 20 -1.81 -7.96 -1.99
N GLU A 21 -1.02 -8.48 -1.05
CA GLU A 21 0.28 -9.13 -1.32
C GLU A 21 1.25 -8.31 -2.20
N GLY A 22 1.23 -6.97 -2.10
CA GLY A 22 2.08 -6.10 -2.90
C GLY A 22 1.43 -5.51 -4.14
N GLU A 23 0.21 -5.91 -4.46
CA GLU A 23 -0.53 -5.44 -5.63
C GLU A 23 -1.72 -4.56 -5.24
N LEU A 24 -2.10 -3.65 -6.14
CA LEU A 24 -3.25 -2.77 -5.98
C LEU A 24 -4.37 -3.14 -6.93
N PHE A 25 -5.58 -3.18 -6.38
CA PHE A 25 -6.83 -3.40 -7.08
C PHE A 25 -7.78 -2.23 -6.78
N SER A 26 -8.64 -1.92 -7.74
CA SER A 26 -9.61 -0.83 -7.64
C SER A 26 -10.91 -1.22 -8.30
N ASP A 27 -12.01 -0.65 -7.84
CA ASP A 27 -13.29 -0.61 -8.54
C ASP A 27 -13.27 0.33 -9.76
N CYS A 28 -12.35 1.29 -9.80
CA CYS A 28 -12.12 2.20 -10.92
C CYS A 28 -10.72 1.98 -11.56
N PRO A 29 -10.61 1.24 -12.67
CA PRO A 29 -9.33 0.92 -13.32
C PRO A 29 -8.59 2.15 -13.86
N GLU A 30 -9.30 3.15 -14.40
CA GLU A 30 -8.69 4.36 -14.96
C GLU A 30 -7.95 5.16 -13.89
N VAL A 31 -8.56 5.31 -12.72
CA VAL A 31 -7.98 6.01 -11.56
C VAL A 31 -6.86 5.18 -10.93
N LEU A 32 -6.96 3.84 -10.96
CA LEU A 32 -5.89 2.95 -10.46
C LEU A 32 -4.56 3.18 -11.18
N GLU A 33 -4.59 3.37 -12.50
CA GLU A 33 -3.38 3.64 -13.28
C GLU A 33 -2.77 5.00 -12.92
N VAL A 34 -3.59 6.01 -12.64
CA VAL A 34 -3.12 7.32 -12.14
C VAL A 34 -2.45 7.16 -10.76
N ILE A 35 -3.04 6.37 -9.86
CA ILE A 35 -2.48 6.11 -8.53
C ILE A 35 -1.14 5.40 -8.63
N LYS A 36 -1.07 4.31 -9.41
CA LYS A 36 0.17 3.56 -9.62
C LYS A 36 1.27 4.46 -10.17
N LYS A 37 0.93 5.30 -11.15
CA LYS A 37 1.88 6.28 -11.71
C LYS A 37 2.38 7.28 -10.67
N ARG A 38 1.50 7.85 -9.83
CA ARG A 38 1.93 8.74 -8.73
C ARG A 38 2.83 8.03 -7.73
N ILE A 39 2.56 6.77 -7.42
CA ILE A 39 3.41 5.97 -6.51
C ILE A 39 4.78 5.73 -7.15
N GLU A 40 4.82 5.36 -8.42
CA GLU A 40 6.07 5.18 -9.18
C GLU A 40 6.88 6.48 -9.22
N GLU A 41 6.27 7.62 -9.50
CA GLU A 41 6.92 8.93 -9.45
C GLU A 41 7.54 9.23 -8.07
N LEU A 42 6.84 8.90 -6.97
CA LEU A 42 7.37 9.05 -5.62
C LEU A 42 8.58 8.12 -5.36
N GLU A 43 8.59 6.93 -5.94
CA GLU A 43 9.71 5.97 -5.83
C GLU A 43 10.91 6.42 -6.66
N GLU A 44 10.69 6.89 -7.89
CA GLU A 44 11.73 7.44 -8.78
C GLU A 44 12.41 8.66 -8.15
N LEU A 45 11.62 9.54 -7.55
CA LEU A 45 12.12 10.71 -6.82
C LEU A 45 12.77 10.36 -5.48
N LYS A 46 12.66 9.10 -5.02
CA LYS A 46 13.07 8.64 -3.69
C LYS A 46 12.50 9.52 -2.59
N ALA A 47 11.21 9.86 -2.72
CA ALA A 47 10.49 10.58 -1.69
C ALA A 47 10.57 9.80 -0.36
N PHE A 48 10.47 10.51 0.78
CA PHE A 48 10.52 9.86 2.08
C PHE A 48 9.14 9.81 2.69
N ILE A 49 8.70 8.61 3.07
CA ILE A 49 7.53 8.43 3.93
C ILE A 49 8.01 7.95 5.29
N PHE A 50 7.92 8.84 6.29
CA PHE A 50 8.30 8.53 7.67
C PHE A 50 7.11 7.95 8.44
N CYS A 51 7.33 6.80 9.09
CA CYS A 51 6.44 6.25 10.09
C CYS A 51 7.00 6.54 11.50
N PRO A 52 6.37 7.44 12.28
CA PRO A 52 6.79 7.71 13.65
C PRO A 52 6.74 6.49 14.57
N GLU A 53 5.75 5.61 14.38
CA GLU A 53 5.43 4.56 15.33
C GLU A 53 6.37 3.37 15.22
N THR A 54 6.78 3.03 14.01
CA THR A 54 7.80 2.00 13.78
C THR A 54 9.21 2.59 13.67
N LYS A 55 9.33 3.92 13.64
CA LYS A 55 10.58 4.66 13.37
C LYS A 55 11.27 4.21 12.07
N ARG A 56 10.46 3.79 11.08
CA ARG A 56 10.94 3.33 9.78
C ARG A 56 10.74 4.40 8.72
N PHE A 57 11.63 4.39 7.74
CA PHE A 57 11.54 5.20 6.53
C PHE A 57 11.33 4.27 5.35
N PHE A 58 10.43 4.66 4.46
CA PHE A 58 10.19 3.98 3.20
C PHE A 58 10.55 4.92 2.06
N THR A 59 11.31 4.39 1.10
CA THR A 59 11.82 5.12 -0.07
C THR A 59 11.85 4.26 -1.34
N GLU A 60 11.67 2.94 -1.20
CA GLU A 60 11.79 1.98 -2.30
C GLU A 60 10.60 1.00 -2.24
N ASN A 61 9.91 0.84 -3.37
CA ASN A 61 8.77 -0.06 -3.55
C ASN A 61 7.78 -0.01 -2.39
N TYR A 62 7.01 1.07 -2.31
CA TYR A 62 6.09 1.33 -1.21
C TYR A 62 5.04 0.24 -1.06
N LEU A 63 4.64 -0.39 -2.16
CA LEU A 63 3.61 -1.42 -2.16
C LEU A 63 4.09 -2.76 -1.58
N LYS A 64 5.40 -3.00 -1.52
CA LYS A 64 5.97 -4.28 -1.05
C LYS A 64 5.58 -4.64 0.39
N LYS A 65 5.41 -3.65 1.27
CA LYS A 65 5.06 -3.87 2.68
C LYS A 65 3.68 -3.30 2.99
N PRO A 66 2.82 -4.03 3.75
CA PRO A 66 1.47 -3.58 4.03
C PRO A 66 1.41 -2.17 4.64
N TYR A 67 2.27 -1.89 5.64
CA TYR A 67 2.23 -0.61 6.33
C TYR A 67 2.77 0.54 5.48
N SER A 68 3.82 0.28 4.70
CA SER A 68 4.32 1.22 3.70
C SER A 68 3.25 1.54 2.64
N ALA A 69 2.56 0.50 2.15
CA ALA A 69 1.47 0.63 1.18
C ALA A 69 0.34 1.47 1.76
N TYR A 70 -0.06 1.19 3.00
CA TYR A 70 -1.09 1.95 3.69
C TYR A 70 -0.75 3.45 3.79
N LEU A 71 0.50 3.78 4.17
CA LEU A 71 0.94 5.17 4.27
C LEU A 71 0.98 5.89 2.91
N VAL A 72 1.55 5.26 1.88
CA VAL A 72 1.61 5.90 0.55
C VAL A 72 0.23 6.07 -0.05
N LEU A 73 -0.67 5.09 0.13
CA LEU A 73 -2.05 5.19 -0.37
C LEU A 73 -2.81 6.31 0.33
N LYS A 74 -2.65 6.43 1.65
CA LYS A 74 -3.21 7.55 2.42
C LYS A 74 -2.65 8.91 1.97
N HIS A 75 -1.40 8.96 1.51
CA HIS A 75 -0.77 10.19 1.02
C HIS A 75 -1.23 10.55 -0.41
N VAL A 76 -1.39 9.55 -1.28
CA VAL A 76 -1.77 9.75 -2.69
C VAL A 76 -3.25 10.12 -2.82
N LEU A 77 -4.10 9.54 -1.97
CA LEU A 77 -5.50 9.92 -1.86
C LEU A 77 -5.61 11.32 -1.23
N GLU A 78 -6.36 12.22 -1.86
CA GLU A 78 -6.49 13.61 -1.41
C GLU A 78 -7.31 13.70 -0.12
N GLU A 79 -8.38 12.89 -0.04
CA GLU A 79 -9.24 12.78 1.12
C GLU A 79 -9.56 11.31 1.39
N VAL A 80 -9.49 10.88 2.65
CA VAL A 80 -9.76 9.50 3.08
C VAL A 80 -10.91 9.52 4.07
N TYR A 81 -11.98 8.79 3.74
CA TYR A 81 -13.17 8.68 4.59
C TYR A 81 -13.38 7.27 5.17
N GLU A 82 -12.72 6.24 4.62
CA GLU A 82 -12.69 4.90 5.20
C GLU A 82 -11.27 4.34 5.13
N LEU A 83 -10.74 3.87 6.27
CA LEU A 83 -9.38 3.35 6.39
C LEU A 83 -9.37 2.08 7.24
N PRO A 84 -8.47 1.12 6.95
CA PRO A 84 -8.35 -0.08 7.75
C PRO A 84 -7.82 0.28 9.15
N ASP A 85 -8.13 -0.57 10.13
CA ASP A 85 -7.56 -0.40 11.46
C ASP A 85 -6.03 -0.49 11.40
N LYS A 86 -5.35 0.46 12.03
CA LYS A 86 -3.89 0.55 11.97
C LYS A 86 -3.22 -0.67 12.61
N GLU A 87 -3.75 -1.17 13.72
CA GLU A 87 -3.20 -2.37 14.38
C GLU A 87 -3.44 -3.61 13.51
N GLU A 88 -4.52 -3.65 12.75
CA GLU A 88 -4.72 -4.68 11.72
C GLU A 88 -3.64 -4.62 10.63
N VAL A 89 -3.36 -3.44 10.06
CA VAL A 89 -2.31 -3.28 9.04
C VAL A 89 -0.92 -3.65 9.58
N LEU A 90 -0.60 -3.27 10.83
CA LEU A 90 0.67 -3.64 11.47
C LEU A 90 0.80 -5.15 11.66
N ARG A 91 -0.29 -5.84 12.06
CA ARG A 91 -0.31 -7.31 12.17
C ARG A 91 -0.05 -8.01 10.84
N LEU A 92 -0.38 -7.38 9.70
CA LEU A 92 -0.03 -7.91 8.38
C LEU A 92 1.47 -7.82 8.10
N GLU A 93 2.24 -6.93 8.73
CA GLU A 93 3.70 -6.91 8.56
C GLU A 93 4.37 -8.10 9.24
N ASP A 94 3.94 -8.44 10.45
CA ASP A 94 4.55 -9.46 11.31
C ASP A 94 4.26 -10.90 10.85
N GLN A 95 3.32 -11.08 9.92
CA GLN A 95 3.14 -12.37 9.29
C GLN A 95 4.40 -12.71 8.47
N PRO A 96 4.82 -13.99 8.41
CA PRO A 96 5.87 -14.44 7.49
C PRO A 96 5.34 -14.47 6.06
N SER A 97 6.02 -13.79 5.12
CA SER A 97 5.61 -13.84 3.71
C SER A 97 5.81 -15.29 3.31
N SER A 98 4.73 -15.96 2.92
CA SER A 98 4.78 -17.36 2.50
C SER A 98 5.53 -17.43 1.16
N SER A 99 6.86 -17.32 1.21
CA SER A 99 7.73 -17.71 0.12
C SER A 99 7.83 -19.22 0.16
N THR A 100 7.12 -19.87 -0.76
CA THR A 100 7.26 -21.31 -1.04
C THR A 100 8.75 -21.65 -1.26
N PRO A 101 9.23 -22.82 -0.81
CA PRO A 101 10.67 -23.11 -0.73
C PRO A 101 11.29 -23.28 -2.11
N LEU A 102 12.58 -22.95 -2.22
CA LEU A 102 13.47 -23.33 -3.31
C LEU A 102 13.33 -24.82 -3.62
N LEU A 103 12.84 -25.16 -4.82
CA LEU A 103 13.02 -26.48 -5.40
C LEU A 103 14.46 -26.57 -5.90
N SER A 104 15.30 -27.27 -5.14
CA SER A 104 16.57 -27.81 -5.59
C SER A 104 16.31 -29.02 -6.48
N SER A 105 16.85 -29.04 -7.70
CA SER A 105 17.26 -30.23 -8.45
C SER A 105 18.24 -29.81 -9.55
#